data_AF-A0A2G9YC41-F1
#
_entry.id   AF-A0A2G9YC41-F1
#
_cell.length_a   1.000
_cell.length_b   1.000
_cell.length_c   1.000
_cell.angle_alpha   90.00
_cell.angle_beta   90.00
_cell.angle_gamma   90.00
#
_symmetry.space_group_name_H-M   'P 1'
#
loop_
_entity.id
_entity.type
_entity.pdbx_description
1 polymer ?
#
loop_
_entity_poly.entity_id
_entity_poly.type
_entity_poly.pdbx_seq_one_letter_code
_entity_poly.pdbx_strand_id
1 'polypeptide(L)'
;MPITKSAKKALRQSKKRRARNIQKKKIIKKLLKEMKNLVTQASAKGEEETLVSSTSGKKIEEAKKLLPQVYKLLDKATKTGLIKKNTVARKKSRITRLINKSQQ
;
A
#
# COMPACT_ATOMS: atom_id res chain seq x y z
N MET A 1 -28.89 13.42 17.82
CA MET A 1 -29.67 12.71 16.77
C MET A 1 -29.94 13.68 15.63
N PRO A 2 -29.87 13.32 14.34
CA PRO A 2 -30.17 14.27 13.27
C PRO A 2 -31.66 14.62 13.28
N ILE A 3 -31.99 15.90 13.42
CA ILE A 3 -33.37 16.37 13.55
C ILE A 3 -33.98 16.61 12.15
N THR A 4 -33.29 17.39 11.31
CA THR A 4 -33.75 17.76 9.97
C THR A 4 -33.64 16.60 8.96
N LYS A 5 -34.50 16.62 7.93
CA LYS A 5 -34.50 15.62 6.84
C LYS A 5 -33.13 15.58 6.11
N SER A 6 -32.51 16.74 5.89
CA SER A 6 -31.18 16.87 5.29
C SER A 6 -30.09 16.21 6.14
N ALA A 7 -30.10 16.44 7.46
CA ALA A 7 -29.13 15.85 8.39
C ALA A 7 -29.28 14.31 8.47
N LYS A 8 -30.52 13.79 8.50
CA LYS A 8 -30.79 12.34 8.46
C LYS A 8 -30.22 11.72 7.16
N LYS A 9 -30.41 12.38 6.00
CA LYS A 9 -29.84 11.94 4.72
C LYS A 9 -28.31 11.97 4.72
N ALA A 10 -27.70 13.04 5.21
CA ALA A 10 -26.26 13.19 5.31
C ALA A 10 -25.63 12.08 6.17
N LEU A 11 -26.25 11.74 7.31
CA LEU A 11 -25.79 10.65 8.18
C LEU A 11 -25.80 9.30 7.46
N ARG A 12 -26.87 8.97 6.72
CA ARG A 12 -26.93 7.73 5.92
C ARG A 12 -25.83 7.69 4.85
N GLN A 13 -25.65 8.79 4.12
CA GLN A 13 -24.62 8.89 3.09
C GLN A 13 -23.21 8.75 3.68
N SER A 14 -22.95 9.40 4.82
CA SER A 14 -21.67 9.34 5.52
C SER A 14 -21.34 7.91 5.94
N LYS A 15 -22.29 7.19 6.57
CA LYS A 15 -22.11 5.78 6.94
C LYS A 15 -21.75 4.91 5.72
N LYS A 16 -22.50 5.03 4.62
CA LYS A 16 -22.24 4.27 3.37
C LYS A 16 -20.90 4.62 2.71
N ARG A 17 -20.51 5.90 2.72
CA ARG A 17 -19.20 6.34 2.19
C ARG A 17 -18.05 5.85 3.08
N ARG A 18 -18.22 5.94 4.40
CA ARG A 18 -17.23 5.48 5.39
C ARG A 18 -16.93 3.99 5.24
N ALA A 19 -17.96 3.15 5.16
CA ALA A 19 -17.80 1.70 4.98
C ALA A 19 -16.94 1.36 3.74
N ARG A 20 -17.28 1.94 2.59
CA ARG A 20 -16.52 1.74 1.33
C ARG A 20 -15.08 2.27 1.42
N ASN A 21 -14.90 3.45 2.03
CA ASN A 21 -13.57 4.05 2.18
C ASN A 21 -12.67 3.23 3.11
N ILE A 22 -13.23 2.63 4.17
CA ILE A 22 -12.50 1.74 5.08
C ILE A 22 -12.00 0.51 4.32
N GLN A 23 -12.86 -0.15 3.54
CA GLN A 23 -12.46 -1.33 2.75
C GLN A 23 -11.29 -1.00 1.80
N LYS A 24 -11.40 0.08 1.02
CA LYS A 24 -10.34 0.52 0.10
C LYS A 24 -9.04 0.84 0.84
N LYS A 25 -9.11 1.54 1.97
CA LYS A 25 -7.94 1.85 2.80
C LYS A 25 -7.28 0.58 3.35
N LYS A 26 -8.06 -0.41 3.78
CA LYS A 26 -7.54 -1.71 4.26
C LYS A 26 -6.79 -2.44 3.16
N ILE A 27 -7.34 -2.51 1.94
CA ILE A 27 -6.68 -3.15 0.79
C ILE A 27 -5.34 -2.48 0.49
N ILE A 28 -5.30 -1.15 0.38
CA ILE A 28 -4.06 -0.40 0.15
C ILE A 28 -3.05 -0.68 1.27
N LYS A 29 -3.48 -0.65 2.54
CA LYS A 29 -2.59 -0.89 3.68
C LYS A 29 -2.04 -2.33 3.68
N LYS A 30 -2.88 -3.32 3.32
CA LYS A 30 -2.47 -4.73 3.20
C LYS A 30 -1.37 -4.89 2.15
N LEU A 31 -1.59 -4.39 0.93
CA LEU A 31 -0.64 -4.49 -0.16
C LEU A 31 0.69 -3.78 0.15
N LEU A 32 0.62 -2.60 0.78
CA LEU A 32 1.81 -1.89 1.24
C LEU A 32 2.60 -2.64 2.32
N LYS A 33 1.90 -3.34 3.23
CA LYS A 33 2.53 -4.14 4.29
C LYS A 33 3.17 -5.39 3.70
N GLU A 34 2.48 -6.07 2.79
CA GLU A 34 2.99 -7.25 2.07
C GLU A 34 4.29 -6.94 1.35
N MET A 35 4.31 -5.88 0.55
CA MET A 35 5.51 -5.45 -0.17
C MET A 35 6.63 -4.99 0.79
N LYS A 36 6.31 -4.32 1.90
CA LYS A 36 7.31 -4.02 2.93
C LYS A 36 7.89 -5.30 3.55
N ASN A 37 7.05 -6.28 3.86
CA ASN A 37 7.45 -7.55 4.46
C ASN A 37 8.39 -8.34 3.52
N LEU A 38 8.09 -8.38 2.22
CA LEU A 38 8.93 -9.04 1.22
C LEU A 38 10.35 -8.46 1.21
N VAL A 39 10.46 -7.13 1.23
CA VAL A 39 11.77 -6.47 1.27
C VAL A 39 12.48 -6.68 2.62
N THR A 40 11.78 -6.61 3.75
CA THR A 40 12.40 -6.87 5.07
C THR A 40 12.86 -8.32 5.22
N GLN A 41 12.14 -9.29 4.64
CA GLN A 41 12.57 -10.68 4.63
C GLN A 41 13.77 -10.93 3.72
N ALA A 42 13.94 -10.11 2.68
CA ALA A 42 15.15 -10.16 1.85
C ALA A 42 16.38 -9.65 2.63
N SER A 43 16.21 -8.63 3.47
CA SER A 43 17.31 -8.09 4.30
C SER A 43 17.65 -8.90 5.55
N ALA A 44 16.70 -9.68 6.10
CA ALA A 44 16.91 -10.44 7.34
C ALA A 44 17.64 -11.79 7.15
N LYS A 45 17.78 -12.29 5.91
CA LYS A 45 18.48 -13.55 5.61
C LYS A 45 19.99 -13.33 5.39
N GLY A 46 20.60 -12.50 6.23
CA GLY A 46 22.01 -12.11 6.14
C GLY A 46 22.96 -12.88 7.04
N GLU A 47 22.50 -13.83 7.86
CA GLU A 47 23.33 -14.35 8.96
C GLU A 47 23.55 -15.87 9.02
N GLU A 48 23.02 -16.70 8.11
CA GLU A 48 23.46 -18.11 8.07
C GLU A 48 23.81 -18.59 6.66
N GLU A 49 24.92 -19.32 6.63
CA GLU A 49 25.82 -19.58 5.53
C GLU A 49 25.39 -20.81 4.71
N THR A 50 25.83 -20.81 3.44
CA THR A 50 25.92 -21.93 2.48
C THR A 50 24.68 -22.35 1.67
N LEU A 51 24.87 -22.20 0.35
CA LEU A 51 24.37 -23.09 -0.72
C LEU A 51 22.85 -23.21 -0.91
N VAL A 52 22.19 -22.15 -1.38
CA VAL A 52 21.40 -22.17 -2.64
C VAL A 52 21.22 -20.73 -3.13
N SER A 53 21.84 -20.44 -4.26
CA SER A 53 21.97 -19.20 -5.04
C SER A 53 20.69 -18.47 -5.46
N SER A 54 19.53 -18.65 -4.81
CA SER A 54 18.26 -18.25 -5.45
C SER A 54 17.13 -17.78 -4.55
N THR A 55 17.39 -17.31 -3.32
CA THR A 55 16.29 -16.93 -2.41
C THR A 55 16.19 -15.42 -2.13
N SER A 56 17.31 -14.69 -2.10
CA SER A 56 17.34 -13.24 -1.84
C SER A 56 16.94 -12.43 -3.08
N GLY A 57 17.49 -12.76 -4.25
CA GLY A 57 17.16 -12.09 -5.53
C GLY A 57 15.69 -12.26 -5.95
N LYS A 58 15.11 -13.46 -5.77
CA LYS A 58 13.71 -13.76 -6.13
C LYS A 58 12.72 -12.85 -5.40
N LYS A 59 12.92 -12.58 -4.11
CA LYS A 59 12.02 -11.72 -3.32
C LYS A 59 12.08 -10.26 -3.74
N ILE A 60 13.26 -9.77 -4.15
CA ILE A 60 13.41 -8.42 -4.68
C ILE A 60 12.73 -8.29 -6.04
N GLU A 61 12.84 -9.31 -6.90
CA GLU A 61 12.11 -9.36 -8.17
C GLU A 61 10.59 -9.45 -8.00
N GLU A 62 10.11 -10.23 -7.04
CA GLU A 62 8.69 -10.28 -6.67
C GLU A 62 8.18 -8.90 -6.19
N ALA A 63 8.97 -8.20 -5.38
CA ALA A 63 8.65 -6.84 -4.95
C ALA A 63 8.60 -5.86 -6.15
N LYS A 64 9.52 -5.99 -7.13
CA LYS A 64 9.46 -5.23 -8.39
C LYS A 64 8.19 -5.53 -9.18
N LYS A 65 7.78 -6.79 -9.26
CA LYS A 65 6.54 -7.22 -9.97
C LYS A 65 5.27 -6.67 -9.31
N LEU A 66 5.26 -6.47 -7.99
CA LEU A 66 4.12 -5.89 -7.26
C LEU A 66 4.04 -4.36 -7.37
N LEU A 67 5.14 -3.68 -7.73
CA LEU A 67 5.21 -2.22 -7.77
C LEU A 67 4.18 -1.57 -8.72
N PRO A 68 3.96 -2.06 -9.97
CA PRO A 68 2.95 -1.51 -10.86
C PRO A 68 1.53 -1.60 -10.29
N GLN A 69 1.22 -2.69 -9.57
CA GLN A 69 -0.09 -2.87 -8.94
C GLN A 69 -0.31 -1.86 -7.81
N VAL A 70 0.71 -1.64 -6.98
CA VAL A 70 0.69 -0.62 -5.91
C VAL A 70 0.47 0.77 -6.51
N TYR A 71 1.16 1.11 -7.59
CA TYR A 71 1.03 2.41 -8.26
C TYR A 71 -0.38 2.60 -8.80
N LYS A 72 -0.89 1.63 -9.55
CA LYS A 72 -2.26 1.64 -10.07
C LYS A 72 -3.30 1.84 -8.97
N LEU A 73 -3.14 1.17 -7.83
CA LEU A 73 -4.07 1.29 -6.71
C LEU A 73 -4.00 2.66 -6.04
N LEU A 74 -2.80 3.19 -5.83
CA LEU A 74 -2.59 4.52 -5.25
C LEU A 74 -3.13 5.63 -6.15
N ASP A 75 -2.96 5.53 -7.48
CA ASP A 75 -3.46 6.53 -8.42
C ASP A 75 -4.99 6.48 -8.58
N LYS A 76 -5.59 5.29 -8.49
CA LYS A 76 -7.05 5.18 -8.37
C LYS A 76 -7.56 5.80 -7.07
N ALA A 77 -6.80 5.70 -5.99
CA ALA A 77 -7.15 6.31 -4.71
C ALA A 77 -7.07 7.85 -4.75
N THR A 78 -6.18 8.44 -5.55
CA THR A 78 -6.17 9.90 -5.78
C THR A 78 -7.36 10.33 -6.63
N LYS A 79 -7.63 9.65 -7.75
CA LYS A 79 -8.76 9.98 -8.65
C LYS A 79 -10.11 9.98 -7.94
N THR A 80 -10.30 9.05 -7.01
CA THR A 80 -11.55 8.94 -6.23
C THR A 80 -11.61 9.86 -5.01
N GLY A 81 -10.59 10.70 -4.79
CA GLY A 81 -10.52 11.63 -3.66
C GLY A 81 -10.31 10.96 -2.29
N LEU A 82 -9.95 9.67 -2.26
CA LEU A 82 -9.74 8.92 -1.01
C LEU A 82 -8.45 9.37 -0.30
N ILE A 83 -7.41 9.68 -1.08
CA ILE A 83 -6.09 10.13 -0.60
C ILE A 83 -5.66 11.34 -1.42
N LYS A 84 -5.11 12.37 -0.76
CA LYS A 84 -4.60 13.57 -1.44
C LYS A 84 -3.35 13.26 -2.28
N LYS A 85 -3.15 14.00 -3.38
CA LYS A 85 -2.04 13.82 -4.34
C LYS A 85 -0.67 13.74 -3.67
N ASN A 86 -0.36 14.64 -2.74
CA ASN A 86 0.93 14.70 -2.06
C ASN A 86 1.19 13.47 -1.18
N THR A 87 0.14 12.94 -0.52
CA THR A 87 0.26 11.74 0.30
C THR A 87 0.55 10.50 -0.56
N VAL A 88 -0.01 10.43 -1.77
CA VAL A 88 0.30 9.35 -2.71
C VAL A 88 1.72 9.48 -3.26
N ALA A 89 2.14 10.69 -3.65
CA ALA A 89 3.51 10.94 -4.10
C ALA A 89 4.55 10.51 -3.05
N ARG A 90 4.35 10.89 -1.78
CA ARG A 90 5.22 10.47 -0.67
C ARG A 90 5.25 8.95 -0.48
N LYS A 91 4.10 8.28 -0.64
CA LYS A 91 4.03 6.81 -0.53
C LYS A 91 4.79 6.13 -1.65
N LYS A 92 4.62 6.56 -2.89
CA LYS A 92 5.40 6.03 -4.03
C LYS A 92 6.90 6.21 -3.81
N SER A 93 7.33 7.43 -3.51
CA SER A 93 8.75 7.75 -3.25
C SER A 93 9.37 6.88 -2.15
N ARG A 94 8.69 6.72 -1.00
CA ARG A 94 9.20 5.89 0.11
C ARG A 94 9.39 4.43 -0.29
N ILE A 95 8.48 3.89 -1.10
CA ILE A 95 8.50 2.50 -1.55
C ILE A 95 9.68 2.27 -2.50
N THR A 96 9.81 3.13 -3.51
CA THR A 96 10.90 3.05 -4.48
C THR A 96 12.25 3.18 -3.79
N ARG A 97 12.38 4.14 -2.88
CA ARG A 97 13.61 4.32 -2.10
C ARG A 97 13.98 3.08 -1.28
N LEU A 98 12.99 2.40 -0.71
CA LEU A 98 13.21 1.20 0.08
C LEU A 98 13.66 0.01 -0.78
N ILE A 99 13.09 -0.15 -1.98
CA ILE A 99 13.53 -1.18 -2.94
C ILE A 99 14.95 -0.89 -3.44
N ASN A 100 15.24 0.37 -3.80
CA ASN A 100 16.55 0.76 -4.33
C ASN A 100 17.65 0.63 -3.26
N LYS A 101 17.37 1.03 -2.01
CA LYS A 101 18.32 0.86 -0.90
C LYS A 101 18.68 -0.61 -0.65
N SER A 102 17.74 -1.53 -0.90
CA SER A 102 17.98 -2.97 -0.74
C SER A 102 18.71 -3.62 -1.92
N GLN A 103 18.93 -2.89 -3.02
CA GLN A 103 19.64 -3.35 -4.22
C GLN A 103 21.09 -2.87 -4.27
N GLN A 104 21.41 -1.80 -3.55
CA GLN A 104 22.77 -1.33 -3.30
C GLN A 104 23.37 -2.15 -2.17
#